data_AF-A0A8H6LRZ0-F1
#
_entry.id   AF-A0A8H6LRZ0-F1
#
_cell.length_a   1.000
_cell.length_b   1.000
_cell.length_c   1.000
_cell.angle_alpha   90.00
_cell.angle_beta   90.00
_cell.angle_gamma   90.00
#
_symmetry.space_group_name_H-M   'P 1'
#
loop_
_entity.id
_entity.type
_entity.pdbx_description
1 polymer ?
#
loop_
_entity_poly.entity_id
_entity_poly.type
_entity_poly.pdbx_seq_one_letter_code
_entity_poly.pdbx_strand_id
1 'polypeptide(L)'
;MPLRDLAEALLARKMQKEMNMGLEGAVNQKQWDAVLAFVARGADPNIDMRGETTAIRAAYLSDRVDVVKALLDAGSDPNIESGRKRDTEIIQRENKACLQLLRNYDIRLLARLR
;
A
#
# COMPACT_ATOMS: atom_id res chain seq x y z
N MET A 1 29.28 -12.91 11.30
CA MET A 1 28.02 -12.32 11.79
C MET A 1 27.79 -12.85 13.21
N PRO A 2 27.86 -12.02 14.26
CA PRO A 2 27.66 -12.47 15.64
C PRO A 2 26.20 -12.87 15.89
N LEU A 3 26.00 -13.82 16.81
CA LEU A 3 24.68 -14.37 17.21
C LEU A 3 23.64 -13.30 17.62
N ARG A 4 24.10 -12.14 18.09
CA ARG A 4 23.26 -11.00 18.47
C ARG A 4 22.52 -10.39 17.28
N ASP A 5 23.20 -10.22 16.16
CA ASP A 5 22.63 -9.64 14.93
C ASP A 5 21.56 -10.56 14.32
N LEU A 6 21.73 -11.89 14.47
CA LEU A 6 20.76 -12.87 13.99
C LEU A 6 19.48 -12.85 14.83
N ALA A 7 19.59 -12.74 16.16
CA ALA A 7 18.43 -12.65 17.04
C ALA A 7 17.63 -11.37 16.78
N GLU A 8 18.30 -10.23 16.62
CA GLU A 8 17.66 -8.95 16.27
C GLU A 8 16.98 -9.01 14.89
N ALA A 9 17.62 -9.60 13.88
CA ALA A 9 17.03 -9.79 12.56
C ALA A 9 15.79 -10.71 12.58
N LEU A 10 15.80 -11.77 13.39
CA LEU A 10 14.65 -12.67 13.55
C LEU A 10 13.48 -11.97 14.26
N LEU A 11 13.77 -11.15 15.28
CA LEU A 11 12.79 -10.31 15.97
C LEU A 11 12.17 -9.29 15.01
N ALA A 12 12.99 -8.57 14.25
CA ALA A 12 12.52 -7.62 13.23
C ALA A 12 11.63 -8.30 12.18
N ARG A 13 12.03 -9.48 11.69
CA ARG A 13 11.26 -10.25 10.71
C ARG A 13 9.91 -10.73 11.28
N LYS A 14 9.88 -11.12 12.55
CA LYS A 14 8.63 -11.50 13.24
C LYS A 14 7.70 -10.30 13.38
N MET A 15 8.21 -9.16 13.84
CA MET A 15 7.43 -7.92 13.97
C MET A 15 6.86 -7.46 12.62
N GLN A 16 7.66 -7.52 11.55
CA GLN A 16 7.17 -7.18 10.20
C GLN A 16 6.04 -8.12 9.75
N LYS A 17 6.16 -9.42 10.01
CA LYS A 17 5.12 -10.40 9.66
C LYS A 17 3.81 -10.15 10.40
N GLU A 18 3.88 -9.83 11.70
CA GLU A 18 2.70 -9.47 12.51
C GLU A 18 2.06 -8.17 12.02
N MET A 19 2.89 -7.18 11.66
CA MET A 19 2.43 -5.90 11.14
C MET A 19 1.76 -6.02 9.77
N ASN A 20 2.30 -6.85 8.88
CA ASN A 20 1.68 -7.16 7.59
C ASN A 20 0.34 -7.88 7.75
N MET A 21 0.22 -8.80 8.71
CA MET A 21 -1.04 -9.48 9.03
C MET A 21 -2.08 -8.50 9.60
N GLY A 22 -1.63 -7.52 10.41
CA GLY A 22 -2.48 -6.44 10.90
C GLY A 22 -3.02 -5.54 9.79
N LEU A 23 -2.14 -5.15 8.84
CA LEU A 23 -2.53 -4.36 7.66
C LEU A 23 -3.54 -5.12 6.78
N GLU A 24 -3.31 -6.41 6.50
CA GLU A 24 -4.25 -7.26 5.75
C GLU A 24 -5.63 -7.30 6.43
N GLY A 25 -5.66 -7.55 7.74
CA GLY A 25 -6.90 -7.58 8.50
C GLY A 25 -7.66 -6.24 8.51
N ALA A 26 -6.94 -5.13 8.61
CA ALA A 26 -7.52 -3.79 8.56
C ALA A 26 -8.12 -3.47 7.18
N VAL A 27 -7.42 -3.84 6.09
CA VAL A 27 -7.90 -3.65 4.73
C VAL A 27 -9.14 -4.50 4.44
N ASN A 28 -9.13 -5.78 4.82
CA ASN A 28 -10.27 -6.68 4.64
C ASN A 28 -11.53 -6.22 5.38
N GLN A 29 -11.35 -5.56 6.53
CA GLN A 29 -12.45 -5.00 7.33
C GLN A 29 -12.77 -3.55 6.99
N LYS A 30 -12.10 -2.96 5.99
CA LYS A 30 -12.24 -1.54 5.60
C LYS A 30 -12.03 -0.56 6.77
N GLN A 31 -11.15 -0.92 7.71
CA GLN A 31 -10.79 -0.09 8.86
C GLN A 31 -9.68 0.89 8.47
N TRP A 32 -10.02 1.92 7.71
CA TRP A 32 -9.07 2.84 7.10
C TRP A 32 -8.15 3.56 8.10
N ASP A 33 -8.64 3.90 9.29
CA ASP A 33 -7.81 4.49 10.34
C ASP A 33 -6.75 3.51 10.86
N ALA A 34 -7.09 2.21 10.95
CA ALA A 34 -6.14 1.17 11.28
C ALA A 34 -5.12 0.96 10.15
N VAL A 35 -5.56 1.02 8.88
CA VAL A 35 -4.66 1.00 7.72
C VAL A 35 -3.62 2.12 7.81
N LEU A 36 -4.06 3.36 8.05
CA LEU A 36 -3.16 4.50 8.24
C LEU A 36 -2.18 4.27 9.40
N ALA A 37 -2.65 3.74 10.53
CA ALA A 37 -1.83 3.47 11.70
C ALA A 37 -0.77 2.38 11.46
N PHE A 38 -1.09 1.36 10.66
CA PHE A 38 -0.13 0.31 10.28
C PHE A 38 0.92 0.84 9.29
N VAL A 39 0.48 1.60 8.27
CA VAL A 39 1.39 2.21 7.29
C VAL A 39 2.34 3.19 7.97
N ALA A 40 1.84 4.04 8.88
CA ALA A 40 2.67 4.96 9.66
C ALA A 40 3.70 4.26 10.58
N ARG A 41 3.45 2.99 10.92
CA ARG A 41 4.37 2.14 11.70
C ARG A 41 5.38 1.37 10.84
N GLY A 42 5.38 1.57 9.53
CA GLY A 42 6.29 0.88 8.61
C GLY A 42 5.79 -0.50 8.17
N ALA A 43 4.46 -0.74 8.19
CA ALA A 43 3.90 -1.86 7.47
C ALA A 43 4.29 -1.77 5.98
N ASP A 44 4.64 -2.90 5.38
CA ASP A 44 4.95 -2.94 3.96
C ASP A 44 3.65 -2.68 3.17
N PRO A 45 3.58 -1.58 2.39
CA PRO A 45 2.34 -1.20 1.75
C PRO A 45 2.12 -1.97 0.42
N ASN A 46 3.09 -2.79 0.00
CA ASN A 46 3.06 -3.63 -1.20
C ASN A 46 2.70 -5.10 -0.89
N ILE A 47 2.18 -5.39 0.30
CA ILE A 47 1.76 -6.75 0.66
C ILE A 47 0.72 -7.30 -0.31
N ASP A 48 0.97 -8.52 -0.78
CA ASP A 48 -0.01 -9.29 -1.55
C ASP A 48 -0.99 -9.97 -0.58
N MET A 49 -2.23 -9.47 -0.53
CA MET A 49 -3.27 -10.07 0.29
C MET A 49 -3.97 -11.17 -0.51
N ARG A 50 -3.72 -12.42 -0.10
CA ARG A 50 -4.30 -13.67 -0.66
C ARG A 50 -4.58 -13.59 -2.16
N GLY A 51 -3.56 -13.16 -2.91
CA GLY A 51 -3.46 -13.29 -4.35
C GLY A 51 -4.44 -12.41 -5.11
N GLU A 52 -4.25 -11.08 -5.05
CA GLU A 52 -4.61 -10.11 -6.12
C GLU A 52 -5.00 -8.70 -5.61
N THR A 53 -5.12 -8.48 -4.29
CA THR A 53 -5.52 -7.16 -3.74
C THR A 53 -4.42 -6.58 -2.87
N THR A 54 -3.79 -5.52 -3.34
CA THR A 54 -2.89 -4.68 -2.52
C THR A 54 -3.68 -3.66 -1.71
N ALA A 55 -3.11 -3.14 -0.62
CA ALA A 55 -3.75 -2.13 0.22
C ALA A 55 -4.19 -0.91 -0.59
N ILE A 56 -3.36 -0.51 -1.57
CA ILE A 56 -3.64 0.63 -2.44
C ILE A 56 -4.85 0.35 -3.34
N ARG A 57 -5.04 -0.88 -3.79
CA ARG A 57 -6.21 -1.27 -4.59
C ARG A 57 -7.51 -1.19 -3.78
N ALA A 58 -7.51 -1.70 -2.55
CA ALA A 58 -8.68 -1.60 -1.69
C ALA A 58 -9.05 -0.13 -1.38
N ALA A 59 -8.04 0.73 -1.21
CA ALA A 59 -8.22 2.16 -1.04
C ALA A 59 -8.79 2.82 -2.31
N TYR A 60 -8.30 2.46 -3.50
CA TYR A 60 -8.85 2.92 -4.79
C TYR A 60 -10.33 2.54 -4.94
N LEU A 61 -10.68 1.27 -4.73
CA LEU A 61 -12.06 0.78 -4.86
C LEU A 61 -13.02 1.42 -3.85
N SER A 62 -12.49 2.00 -2.78
CA SER A 62 -13.27 2.64 -1.72
C SER A 62 -13.21 4.17 -1.76
N ASP A 63 -12.61 4.75 -2.80
CA ASP A 63 -12.34 6.19 -2.98
C ASP A 63 -11.67 6.87 -1.77
N ARG A 64 -10.78 6.13 -1.09
CA ARG A 64 -10.07 6.60 0.10
C ARG A 64 -8.80 7.32 -0.28
N VAL A 65 -8.97 8.54 -0.78
CA VAL A 65 -7.89 9.45 -1.20
C VAL A 65 -6.83 9.64 -0.11
N ASP A 66 -7.25 9.74 1.15
CA ASP A 66 -6.40 9.83 2.33
C ASP A 66 -5.48 8.62 2.50
N VAL A 67 -6.04 7.41 2.38
CA VAL A 67 -5.30 6.15 2.46
C VAL A 67 -4.38 5.95 1.25
N VAL A 68 -4.85 6.30 0.05
CA VAL A 68 -4.03 6.25 -1.17
C VAL A 68 -2.78 7.11 -1.01
N LYS A 69 -2.91 8.35 -0.50
CA LYS A 69 -1.75 9.21 -0.23
C LYS A 69 -0.77 8.56 0.74
N ALA A 70 -1.26 8.08 1.88
CA ALA A 70 -0.41 7.49 2.91
C ALA A 70 0.36 6.27 2.38
N LEU A 71 -0.28 5.44 1.56
CA LEU A 71 0.35 4.28 0.93
C LEU A 71 1.43 4.70 -0.08
N LEU A 72 1.14 5.69 -0.94
CA LEU A 72 2.12 6.23 -1.88
C LEU A 72 3.31 6.91 -1.19
N ASP A 73 3.06 7.66 -0.11
CA ASP A 73 4.09 8.28 0.71
C ASP A 73 4.96 7.21 1.41
N ALA A 74 4.38 6.07 1.77
CA ALA A 74 5.10 4.90 2.29
C ALA A 74 5.84 4.09 1.22
N GLY A 75 5.82 4.52 -0.05
CA GLY A 75 6.52 3.86 -1.14
C GLY A 75 5.74 2.72 -1.79
N SER A 76 4.40 2.70 -1.65
CA SER A 76 3.58 1.82 -2.51
C SER A 76 3.83 2.14 -3.97
N ASP A 77 3.99 1.09 -4.77
CA ASP A 77 4.00 1.26 -6.21
C ASP A 77 2.55 1.44 -6.71
N PRO A 78 2.19 2.61 -7.29
CA PRO A 78 0.86 2.87 -7.83
C PRO A 78 0.48 1.95 -9.00
N ASN A 79 1.48 1.35 -9.64
CA ASN A 79 1.35 0.54 -10.84
C ASN A 79 1.38 -0.96 -10.56
N ILE A 80 1.24 -1.41 -9.30
CA ILE A 80 1.16 -2.84 -9.00
C ILE A 80 -0.08 -3.42 -9.69
N GLU A 81 0.14 -3.92 -10.90
CA GLU A 81 -0.74 -4.76 -11.68
C GLU A 81 -0.88 -6.08 -10.94
N SER A 82 -1.93 -6.20 -10.14
CA SER A 82 -2.54 -7.52 -9.99
C SER A 82 -2.87 -8.03 -11.39
N GLY A 83 -2.50 -9.27 -11.69
CA GLY A 83 -2.39 -9.86 -13.04
C GLY A 83 -3.66 -9.86 -13.92
N ARG A 84 -4.69 -9.10 -13.60
CA ARG A 84 -5.87 -8.84 -14.44
C ARG A 84 -5.88 -7.38 -14.89
N LYS A 85 -5.41 -7.14 -16.13
CA LYS A 85 -5.55 -5.87 -16.87
C LYS A 85 -6.96 -5.25 -16.84
N ARG A 86 -8.00 -6.05 -16.60
CA ARG A 86 -9.42 -5.66 -16.62
C ARG A 86 -9.86 -4.80 -15.43
N ASP A 87 -9.20 -4.88 -14.29
CA ASP A 87 -9.63 -4.15 -13.09
C ASP A 87 -9.13 -2.70 -13.08
N THR A 88 -7.97 -2.45 -13.71
CA THR A 88 -7.40 -1.10 -13.89
C THR A 88 -8.34 -0.20 -14.68
N GLU A 89 -9.05 -0.74 -15.68
CA GLU A 89 -10.04 0.01 -16.47
C GLU A 89 -11.29 0.40 -15.66
N ILE A 90 -11.72 -0.42 -14.70
CA ILE A 90 -12.89 -0.12 -13.85
C ILE A 90 -12.54 0.97 -12.83
N ILE A 91 -11.36 0.87 -12.20
CA ILE A 91 -10.84 1.93 -11.32
C ILE A 91 -10.67 3.24 -12.10
N GLN A 92 -10.22 3.17 -13.36
CA GLN A 92 -10.08 4.33 -14.25
C GLN A 92 -11.42 4.99 -14.66
N ARG A 93 -12.53 4.24 -14.68
CA ARG A 93 -13.83 4.78 -15.12
C ARG A 93 -14.63 5.45 -14.03
N GLU A 94 -14.55 4.97 -12.79
CA GLU A 94 -15.46 5.41 -11.71
C GLU A 94 -14.80 6.31 -10.65
N ASN A 95 -13.48 6.26 -10.43
CA ASN A 95 -12.81 6.99 -9.34
C ASN A 95 -11.94 8.18 -9.79
N LYS A 96 -12.60 9.28 -10.20
CA LYS A 96 -11.93 10.50 -10.71
C LYS A 96 -10.93 11.11 -9.72
N ALA A 97 -11.22 11.11 -8.41
CA ALA A 97 -10.39 11.77 -7.41
C ALA A 97 -9.05 11.05 -7.19
N CYS A 98 -9.09 9.74 -7.01
CA CYS A 98 -7.88 8.93 -6.87
C CYS A 98 -7.02 8.93 -8.16
N LEU A 99 -7.63 8.95 -9.34
CA LEU A 99 -6.92 9.07 -10.63
C LEU A 99 -6.26 10.45 -10.82
N GLN A 100 -6.94 11.52 -10.43
CA GLN A 100 -6.35 12.85 -10.41
C GLN A 100 -5.14 12.90 -9.48
N LEU A 101 -5.20 12.16 -8.36
CA LEU A 101 -4.10 12.10 -7.41
C LEU A 101 -2.87 11.41 -8.00
N LEU A 102 -3.05 10.23 -8.62
CA LEU A 102 -1.99 9.53 -9.35
C LEU A 102 -1.33 10.42 -10.40
N ARG A 103 -2.15 11.05 -11.26
CA ARG A 103 -1.66 11.95 -12.31
C ARG A 103 -0.83 13.10 -11.74
N ASN A 104 -1.25 13.67 -10.61
CA ASN A 104 -0.51 14.72 -9.93
C ASN A 104 0.76 14.19 -9.23
N TYR A 105 0.73 12.96 -8.73
CA TYR A 105 1.87 12.31 -8.07
C TYR A 105 2.97 11.98 -9.07
N ASP A 106 2.63 11.40 -10.23
CA ASP A 106 3.56 11.14 -11.33
C ASP A 106 4.21 12.42 -11.85
N ILE A 107 3.44 13.50 -12.05
CA ILE A 107 3.98 14.80 -12.45
C ILE A 107 4.99 15.32 -11.42
N ARG A 108 4.73 15.15 -10.12
CA ARG A 108 5.66 15.55 -9.05
C ARG A 108 6.91 14.68 -8.98
N LEU A 109 6.77 13.37 -9.21
CA LEU A 109 7.90 12.44 -9.27
C LEU A 109 8.82 12.78 -10.46
N LEU A 110 8.22 13.02 -11.64
CA LEU A 110 8.92 13.46 -12.85
C LEU A 110 9.58 14.84 -12.68
N ALA A 111 8.97 15.75 -11.91
CA ALA A 111 9.54 17.05 -11.61
C ALA A 111 10.75 16.99 -10.64
N ARG A 112 10.87 15.94 -9.82
CA ARG A 112 12.01 15.73 -8.90
C ARG A 112 13.22 15.06 -9.54
N LEU A 113 13.09 14.52 -10.76
CA LEU A 113 14.16 13.86 -11.52
C LEU A 113 14.85 14.79 -12.53
N ARG A 114 14.70 16.11 -12.40
CA ARG A 114 15.35 17.13 -13.24
C ARG A 114 16.37 17.94 -12.47
#